data_AF-A0A3N2MD26-F1
#
_entry.id   AF-A0A3N2MD26-F1
#
_cell.length_a   1.000
_cell.length_b   1.000
_cell.length_c   1.000
_cell.angle_alpha   90.00
_cell.angle_beta   90.00
_cell.angle_gamma   90.00
#
_symmetry.space_group_name_H-M   'P 1'
#
loop_
_entity.id
_entity.type
_entity.pdbx_description
1 polymer ?
#
loop_
_entity_poly.entity_id
_entity_poly.type
_entity_poly.pdbx_seq_one_letter_code
_entity_poly.pdbx_strand_id
1 'polypeptide(L)'
;MLYQTLITYGKLFLRNIDKNDIRIFLESSPQYPNLLSVIQTLQYAGLDAQAGQCDWEYLKNLDTAFLLHLKSGSHENLVIAKWDKKLNRLKSYKLKERKWIVNDKKDIKDYWNGIVIYTNNHPISKCAIDLKSIVLSVILGIILLSIVCFYTLKINTIYYTPIFLGCVISGCLYFKTEMSSSLIDRLCHISKVTDCERVENSSYSSLFGFNMSCLAFSFFASQLICIGIGYILGTTNILDSLYVISIIIFLPILAYSVYGQVKIRSICPLCMLVLLCIAAEIAISPYWSYSTIRLNIIAVYSGVFTVTTITLQYIHNIKQKESAYLTERLDLLKLKRKKAVLQSESIPTNPTKTPIGFGEEDSSTVVTTLISPNCSHCRKMVSEFLKLQKKGVRFKWNIILGQTTPRDSDIIDIWIQQYYADKNKFFEYLHFWSNDSAGRISQPRVKKTTDTISFSDIKQSFEKEIMDMNISGFPRIILNDRLLSQIYTPKDIEFIIIDENA
;
A
#
# COMPACT_ATOMS: atom_id res chain seq x y z
N MET A 1 6.60 -9.00 -6.93
CA MET A 1 7.01 -8.25 -8.14
C MET A 1 5.80 -7.86 -9.00
N LEU A 2 4.82 -8.74 -9.21
CA LEU A 2 3.67 -8.47 -10.09
C LEU A 2 2.88 -7.20 -9.73
N TYR A 3 2.52 -6.98 -8.47
CA TYR A 3 1.78 -5.77 -8.04
C TYR A 3 2.54 -4.47 -8.38
N GLN A 4 3.87 -4.46 -8.27
CA GLN A 4 4.70 -3.30 -8.63
C GLN A 4 4.66 -3.02 -10.12
N THR A 5 4.62 -4.07 -10.95
CA THR A 5 4.46 -3.97 -12.40
C THR A 5 3.12 -3.32 -12.72
N LEU A 6 2.03 -3.79 -12.12
CA LEU A 6 0.70 -3.22 -12.37
C LEU A 6 0.57 -1.78 -11.89
N ILE A 7 1.10 -1.43 -10.71
CA ILE A 7 1.14 -0.03 -10.25
C ILE A 7 1.94 0.84 -11.22
N THR A 8 3.10 0.36 -11.68
CA THR A 8 3.95 1.13 -12.59
C THR A 8 3.28 1.32 -13.95
N TYR A 9 2.62 0.28 -14.46
CA TYR A 9 1.85 0.32 -15.69
C TYR A 9 0.65 1.27 -15.57
N GLY A 10 -0.16 1.14 -14.53
CA GLY A 10 -1.33 2.01 -14.31
C GLY A 10 -0.96 3.49 -14.16
N LYS A 11 0.20 3.81 -13.55
CA LYS A 11 0.73 5.19 -13.46
C LYS A 11 1.08 5.81 -14.81
N LEU A 12 1.08 5.06 -15.90
CA LEU A 12 1.21 5.62 -17.25
C LEU A 12 -0.12 6.25 -17.71
N PHE A 13 -1.25 5.88 -17.11
CA PHE A 13 -2.60 6.20 -17.58
C PHE A 13 -3.49 6.85 -16.51
N LEU A 14 -3.15 6.75 -15.22
CA LEU A 14 -3.91 7.31 -14.10
C LEU A 14 -3.03 8.18 -13.20
N ARG A 15 -3.54 9.33 -12.74
CA ARG A 15 -2.81 10.24 -11.83
C ARG A 15 -2.78 9.73 -10.39
N ASN A 16 -3.93 9.29 -9.89
CA ASN A 16 -4.12 8.88 -8.51
C ASN A 16 -4.37 7.37 -8.46
N ILE A 17 -3.36 6.62 -8.06
CA ILE A 17 -3.45 5.19 -7.82
C ILE A 17 -3.13 4.94 -6.35
N ASP A 18 -4.06 4.31 -5.63
CA ASP A 18 -3.78 3.74 -4.31
C ASP A 18 -3.01 2.43 -4.50
N LYS A 19 -1.74 2.44 -4.06
CA LYS A 19 -0.83 1.29 -4.18
C LYS A 19 -1.29 0.12 -3.32
N ASN A 20 -1.81 0.40 -2.14
CA ASN A 20 -2.23 -0.63 -1.19
C ASN A 20 -3.53 -1.26 -1.67
N ASP A 21 -4.44 -0.47 -2.22
CA ASP A 21 -5.71 -0.98 -2.76
C ASP A 21 -5.48 -1.92 -3.96
N ILE A 22 -4.63 -1.54 -4.91
CA ILE A 22 -4.23 -2.43 -6.03
C ILE A 22 -3.58 -3.72 -5.51
N ARG A 23 -2.68 -3.62 -4.53
CA ARG A 23 -2.02 -4.79 -3.96
C ARG A 23 -3.03 -5.71 -3.28
N ILE A 24 -3.94 -5.14 -2.48
CA ILE A 24 -4.99 -5.87 -1.78
C ILE A 24 -5.88 -6.59 -2.78
N PHE A 25 -6.40 -5.90 -3.79
CA PHE A 25 -7.29 -6.49 -4.79
C PHE A 25 -6.61 -7.65 -5.53
N LEU A 26 -5.39 -7.44 -6.02
CA LEU A 26 -4.63 -8.42 -6.78
C LEU A 26 -4.27 -9.65 -5.94
N GLU A 27 -3.57 -9.44 -4.82
CA GLU A 27 -3.01 -10.54 -4.03
C GLU A 27 -4.09 -11.30 -3.25
N SER A 28 -5.26 -10.69 -3.02
CA SER A 28 -6.40 -11.40 -2.41
C SER A 28 -7.34 -12.08 -3.41
N SER A 29 -7.10 -11.94 -4.73
CA SER A 29 -7.95 -12.57 -5.74
C SER A 29 -7.92 -14.10 -5.63
N PRO A 30 -9.08 -14.78 -5.71
CA PRO A 30 -9.13 -16.25 -5.78
C PRO A 30 -8.38 -16.84 -6.97
N GLN A 31 -8.19 -16.03 -8.01
CA GLN A 31 -7.53 -16.42 -9.26
C GLN A 31 -6.06 -16.04 -9.29
N TYR A 32 -5.53 -15.40 -8.24
CA TYR A 32 -4.12 -15.06 -8.16
C TYR A 32 -3.26 -16.34 -8.17
N PRO A 33 -2.16 -16.41 -8.95
CA PRO A 33 -1.51 -15.35 -9.73
C PRO A 33 -1.81 -15.37 -11.25
N ASN A 34 -3.02 -15.75 -11.68
CA ASN A 34 -3.36 -15.91 -13.11
C ASN A 34 -3.59 -14.57 -13.82
N LEU A 35 -3.54 -14.60 -15.16
CA LEU A 35 -3.75 -13.42 -16.02
C LEU A 35 -5.11 -12.71 -15.78
N LEU A 36 -6.16 -13.47 -15.46
CA LEU A 36 -7.48 -12.90 -15.19
C LEU A 36 -7.46 -11.99 -13.96
N SER A 37 -6.77 -12.38 -12.88
CA SER A 37 -6.57 -11.51 -11.70
C SER A 37 -5.85 -10.21 -12.04
N VAL A 38 -4.95 -10.22 -13.03
CA VAL A 38 -4.24 -9.03 -13.51
C VAL A 38 -5.17 -8.10 -14.26
N ILE A 39 -5.95 -8.62 -15.20
CA ILE A 39 -6.90 -7.83 -15.99
C ILE A 39 -7.95 -7.20 -15.07
N GLN A 40 -8.54 -8.00 -14.17
CA GLN A 40 -9.51 -7.53 -13.17
C GLN A 40 -8.92 -6.44 -12.28
N THR A 41 -7.65 -6.57 -11.86
CA THR A 41 -6.99 -5.54 -11.05
C THR A 41 -6.82 -4.23 -11.81
N LEU A 42 -6.49 -4.28 -13.10
CA LEU A 42 -6.36 -3.08 -13.93
C LEU A 42 -7.72 -2.42 -14.18
N GLN A 43 -8.76 -3.22 -14.41
CA GLN A 43 -10.15 -2.75 -14.52
C GLN A 43 -10.65 -2.14 -13.21
N TYR A 44 -10.35 -2.77 -12.08
CA TYR A 44 -10.63 -2.25 -10.74
C TYR A 44 -9.95 -0.90 -10.49
N ALA A 45 -8.73 -0.72 -10.97
CA ALA A 45 -8.02 0.56 -10.89
C ALA A 45 -8.63 1.65 -11.80
N GLY A 46 -9.57 1.32 -12.69
CA GLY A 46 -10.25 2.23 -13.60
C GLY A 46 -9.69 2.26 -15.02
N LEU A 47 -8.91 1.25 -15.44
CA LEU A 47 -8.44 1.12 -16.82
C LEU A 47 -9.40 0.25 -17.63
N ASP A 48 -9.68 0.65 -18.86
CA ASP A 48 -10.26 -0.25 -19.86
C ASP A 48 -9.16 -1.18 -20.37
N ALA A 49 -8.86 -2.20 -19.55
CA ALA A 49 -7.81 -3.18 -19.80
C ALA A 49 -8.39 -4.44 -20.43
N GLN A 50 -7.74 -4.90 -21.50
CA GLN A 50 -8.15 -6.07 -22.27
C GLN A 50 -6.93 -6.95 -22.55
N ALA A 51 -7.14 -8.25 -22.68
CA ALA A 51 -6.11 -9.18 -23.11
C ALA A 51 -6.46 -9.79 -24.46
N GLY A 52 -5.44 -10.00 -25.29
CA GLY A 52 -5.57 -10.63 -26.59
C GLY A 52 -4.33 -11.43 -26.95
N GLN A 53 -4.49 -12.33 -27.91
CA GLN A 53 -3.39 -13.03 -28.54
C GLN A 53 -3.08 -12.35 -29.88
N CYS A 54 -1.82 -12.06 -30.15
CA CYS A 54 -1.40 -11.40 -31.39
C CYS A 54 0.00 -11.82 -31.82
N ASP A 55 0.33 -11.51 -33.08
CA ASP A 55 1.66 -11.76 -33.64
C ASP A 55 2.61 -10.57 -33.41
N TRP A 56 3.91 -10.84 -33.58
CA TRP A 56 4.96 -9.84 -33.38
C TRP A 56 4.77 -8.57 -34.22
N GLU A 57 4.19 -8.71 -35.42
CA GLU A 57 3.95 -7.56 -36.30
C GLU A 57 2.82 -6.67 -35.78
N TYR A 58 1.80 -7.26 -35.14
CA TYR A 58 0.69 -6.52 -34.59
C TYR A 58 1.12 -5.61 -33.43
N LEU A 59 2.18 -5.97 -32.69
CA LEU A 59 2.75 -5.13 -31.63
C LEU A 59 3.18 -3.74 -32.15
N LYS A 60 3.47 -3.60 -33.45
CA LYS A 60 3.81 -2.30 -34.08
C LYS A 60 2.62 -1.34 -34.15
N ASN A 61 1.40 -1.89 -34.16
CA ASN A 61 0.15 -1.14 -34.29
C ASN A 61 -0.34 -0.61 -32.93
N LEU A 62 0.22 -1.09 -31.82
CA LEU A 62 -0.10 -0.60 -30.48
C LEU A 62 0.61 0.73 -30.22
N ASP A 63 -0.17 1.81 -30.14
CA ASP A 63 0.33 3.17 -29.97
C ASP A 63 0.76 3.49 -28.52
N THR A 64 0.25 2.73 -27.56
CA THR A 64 0.48 2.91 -26.13
C THR A 64 1.40 1.83 -25.55
N ALA A 65 1.78 1.99 -24.28
CA ALA A 65 2.48 0.92 -23.57
C ALA A 65 1.50 -0.22 -23.26
N PHE A 66 1.98 -1.45 -23.28
CA PHE A 66 1.22 -2.68 -23.04
C PHE A 66 2.01 -3.63 -22.13
N LEU A 67 1.38 -4.67 -21.60
CA LEU A 67 2.03 -5.74 -20.84
C LEU A 67 2.19 -6.97 -21.73
N LEU A 68 3.42 -7.47 -21.84
CA LEU A 68 3.73 -8.74 -22.48
C LEU A 68 3.78 -9.84 -21.43
N HIS A 69 3.13 -10.96 -21.74
CA HIS A 69 3.21 -12.18 -20.94
C HIS A 69 4.35 -13.07 -21.46
N LEU A 70 5.39 -13.21 -20.64
CA LEU A 70 6.57 -14.02 -20.95
C LEU A 70 6.53 -15.32 -20.15
N LYS A 71 6.76 -16.44 -20.83
CA LYS A 71 6.80 -17.77 -20.25
C LYS A 71 8.14 -18.43 -20.55
N SER A 72 8.84 -18.82 -19.49
CA SER A 72 10.09 -19.58 -19.55
C SER A 72 9.96 -20.82 -18.66
N GLY A 73 9.56 -21.95 -19.23
CA GLY A 73 9.26 -23.16 -18.48
C GLY A 73 8.09 -22.96 -17.52
N SER A 74 8.33 -23.14 -16.21
CA SER A 74 7.35 -22.91 -15.14
C SER A 74 7.25 -21.46 -14.65
N HIS A 75 8.14 -20.58 -15.13
CA HIS A 75 8.15 -19.18 -14.72
C HIS A 75 7.37 -18.31 -15.71
N GLU A 76 6.35 -17.62 -15.20
CA GLU A 76 5.54 -16.66 -15.93
C GLU A 76 5.80 -15.25 -15.38
N ASN A 77 6.01 -14.29 -16.27
CA ASN A 77 6.32 -12.91 -15.92
C ASN A 77 5.60 -11.93 -16.85
N LEU A 78 5.16 -10.81 -16.28
CA LEU A 78 4.59 -9.69 -17.03
C LEU A 78 5.60 -8.55 -17.14
N VAL A 79 5.83 -8.09 -18.36
CA VAL A 79 6.78 -7.02 -18.67
C VAL A 79 6.07 -5.88 -19.37
N ILE A 80 6.24 -4.66 -18.87
CA ILE A 80 5.75 -3.46 -19.54
C ILE A 80 6.62 -3.23 -20.78
N ALA A 81 5.98 -3.13 -21.94
CA ALA A 81 6.64 -2.89 -23.21
C ALA A 81 5.95 -1.77 -24.00
N LYS A 82 6.69 -1.19 -24.94
CA LYS A 82 6.18 -0.20 -25.88
C LYS A 82 6.95 -0.33 -27.19
N TRP A 83 6.25 -0.21 -28.31
CA TRP A 83 6.91 -0.11 -29.61
C TRP A 83 7.50 1.30 -29.81
N ASP A 84 8.80 1.38 -30.11
CA ASP A 84 9.44 2.63 -30.52
C ASP A 84 9.39 2.76 -32.04
N LYS A 85 8.50 3.64 -32.53
CA LYS A 85 8.34 3.90 -33.98
C LYS A 85 9.60 4.53 -34.62
N LYS A 86 10.44 5.25 -33.88
CA LYS A 86 11.66 5.88 -34.42
C LYS A 86 12.77 4.87 -34.65
N LEU A 87 12.96 3.97 -33.69
CA LEU A 87 13.99 2.92 -33.78
C LEU A 87 13.48 1.64 -34.44
N ASN A 88 12.17 1.55 -34.68
CA ASN A 88 11.46 0.36 -35.15
C ASN A 88 11.79 -0.89 -34.31
N ARG A 89 11.84 -0.71 -32.98
CA ARG A 89 12.21 -1.76 -32.02
C ARG A 89 11.31 -1.73 -30.79
N LEU A 90 11.14 -2.91 -30.17
CA LEU A 90 10.42 -3.05 -28.92
C LEU A 90 11.30 -2.58 -27.75
N LYS A 91 10.74 -1.69 -26.92
CA LYS A 91 11.35 -1.30 -25.66
C LYS A 91 10.63 -1.97 -24.50
N SER A 92 11.38 -2.57 -23.59
CA SER A 92 10.87 -3.09 -22.32
C SER A 92 11.22 -2.13 -21.18
N TYR A 93 10.35 -2.03 -20.18
CA TYR A 93 10.62 -1.22 -19.00
C TYR A 93 11.16 -2.10 -17.87
N LYS A 94 12.40 -1.87 -17.46
CA LYS A 94 12.97 -2.55 -16.29
C LYS A 94 12.58 -1.81 -15.01
N LEU A 95 11.76 -2.47 -14.18
CA LEU A 95 11.27 -1.91 -12.92
C LEU A 95 12.41 -1.46 -11.98
N LYS A 96 13.42 -2.31 -11.76
CA LYS A 96 14.54 -2.05 -10.84
C LYS A 96 15.32 -0.79 -11.23
N GLU A 97 15.57 -0.60 -12.53
CA GLU A 97 16.38 0.51 -13.04
C GLU A 97 15.55 1.76 -13.37
N ARG A 98 14.22 1.61 -13.43
CA ARG A 98 13.25 2.63 -13.86
C ARG A 98 13.61 3.23 -15.22
N LYS A 99 14.02 2.38 -16.15
CA LYS A 99 14.45 2.78 -17.50
C LYS A 99 13.84 1.87 -18.56
N TRP A 100 13.58 2.47 -19.72
CA TRP A 100 13.26 1.76 -20.95
C TRP A 100 14.54 1.24 -21.58
N ILE A 101 14.58 -0.05 -21.90
CA ILE A 101 15.69 -0.71 -22.55
C ILE A 101 15.20 -1.26 -23.87
N VAL A 102 16.02 -1.08 -24.90
CA VAL A 102 15.78 -1.65 -26.23
C VAL A 102 16.19 -3.11 -26.14
N ASN A 103 15.26 -4.01 -26.46
CA ASN A 103 15.53 -5.44 -26.45
C ASN A 103 15.72 -5.92 -27.89
N ASP A 104 16.62 -6.88 -28.09
CA ASP A 104 16.71 -7.55 -29.38
C ASP A 104 15.54 -8.50 -29.56
N LYS A 105 15.07 -8.64 -30.81
CA LYS A 105 13.86 -9.39 -31.16
C LYS A 105 13.93 -10.84 -30.66
N LYS A 106 15.10 -11.49 -30.77
CA LYS A 106 15.31 -12.88 -30.36
C LYS A 106 15.07 -13.06 -28.85
N ASP A 107 15.61 -12.15 -28.04
CA ASP A 107 15.56 -12.22 -26.58
C ASP A 107 14.14 -12.20 -25.98
N ILE A 108 13.17 -11.56 -26.66
CA ILE A 108 11.78 -11.56 -26.20
C ILE A 108 10.96 -12.61 -26.93
N LYS A 109 11.14 -12.75 -28.25
CA LYS A 109 10.28 -13.61 -29.07
C LYS A 109 10.33 -15.06 -28.63
N ASP A 110 11.49 -15.54 -28.15
CA ASP A 110 11.66 -16.92 -27.72
C ASP A 110 10.92 -17.25 -26.41
N TYR A 111 10.59 -16.23 -25.60
CA TYR A 111 9.86 -16.39 -24.33
C TYR A 111 8.44 -15.83 -24.37
N TRP A 112 8.06 -15.12 -25.42
CA TRP A 112 6.73 -14.53 -25.54
C TRP A 112 5.74 -15.54 -26.10
N ASN A 113 4.63 -15.75 -25.39
CA ASN A 113 3.62 -16.74 -25.78
C ASN A 113 2.49 -16.16 -26.67
N GLY A 114 2.66 -14.95 -27.20
CA GLY A 114 1.66 -14.27 -28.04
C GLY A 114 0.61 -13.47 -27.26
N ILE A 115 0.57 -13.56 -25.93
CA ILE A 115 -0.43 -12.85 -25.11
C ILE A 115 0.06 -11.44 -24.79
N VAL A 116 -0.84 -10.47 -24.99
CA VAL A 116 -0.65 -9.06 -24.64
C VAL A 116 -1.84 -8.55 -23.84
N ILE A 117 -1.58 -7.74 -22.82
CA ILE A 117 -2.61 -6.93 -22.14
C ILE A 117 -2.39 -5.48 -22.55
N TYR A 118 -3.42 -4.84 -23.08
CA TYR A 118 -3.39 -3.45 -23.52
C TYR A 118 -4.55 -2.66 -22.93
N THR A 119 -4.51 -1.34 -23.09
CA THR A 119 -5.59 -0.46 -22.66
C THR A 119 -5.90 0.60 -23.69
N ASN A 120 -7.18 0.96 -23.80
CA ASN A 120 -7.67 2.02 -24.67
C ASN A 120 -7.50 3.41 -24.05
N ASN A 121 -7.13 3.49 -22.76
CA ASN A 121 -6.89 4.76 -22.08
C ASN A 121 -5.69 5.51 -22.68
N HIS A 122 -5.81 6.83 -22.81
CA HIS A 122 -4.71 7.67 -23.26
C HIS A 122 -3.63 7.83 -22.17
N PRO A 123 -2.34 7.77 -22.53
CA PRO A 123 -1.27 7.94 -21.56
C PRO A 123 -1.24 9.39 -21.06
N ILE A 124 -1.05 9.54 -19.75
CA ILE A 124 -0.93 10.87 -19.14
C ILE A 124 0.51 11.36 -19.35
N SER A 125 0.65 12.60 -19.81
CA SER A 125 1.93 13.30 -19.83
C SER A 125 2.46 13.40 -18.39
N LYS A 126 3.49 12.62 -18.05
CA LYS A 126 4.12 12.72 -16.73
C LYS A 126 4.76 14.09 -16.58
N CYS A 127 4.29 14.88 -15.61
CA CYS A 127 5.14 15.89 -14.98
C CYS A 127 6.04 15.11 -14.00
N ALA A 128 7.16 14.61 -14.51
CA ALA A 128 8.09 13.83 -13.71
C ALA A 128 8.85 14.77 -12.78
N ILE A 129 8.31 15.01 -11.59
CA ILE A 129 9.15 15.47 -10.48
C ILE A 129 10.02 14.27 -10.13
N ASP A 130 11.25 14.27 -10.64
CA ASP A 130 12.17 13.16 -10.47
C ASP A 130 12.64 13.13 -9.01
N LEU A 131 12.20 12.13 -8.25
CA LEU A 131 12.72 11.88 -6.91
C LEU A 131 14.26 11.70 -6.93
N LYS A 132 14.85 11.29 -8.07
CA LYS A 132 16.31 11.31 -8.24
C LYS A 132 16.86 12.74 -8.24
N SER A 133 16.13 13.72 -8.78
CA SER A 133 16.52 15.12 -8.72
C SER A 133 16.46 15.65 -7.29
N ILE A 134 15.49 15.22 -6.47
CA ILE A 134 15.42 15.59 -5.05
C ILE A 134 16.56 14.93 -4.27
N VAL A 135 16.78 13.61 -4.41
CA VAL A 135 17.88 12.91 -3.72
C VAL A 135 19.25 13.41 -4.20
N LEU A 136 19.43 13.63 -5.51
CA LEU A 136 20.62 14.26 -6.06
C LEU A 136 20.77 15.69 -5.55
N SER A 137 19.69 16.47 -5.42
CA SER A 137 19.73 17.83 -4.88
C SER A 137 20.05 17.86 -3.39
N VAL A 138 19.64 16.85 -2.62
CA VAL A 138 20.01 16.70 -1.21
C VAL A 138 21.47 16.28 -1.09
N ILE A 139 21.93 15.31 -1.88
CA ILE A 139 23.35 14.89 -1.92
C ILE A 139 24.22 16.05 -2.40
N LEU A 140 23.83 16.73 -3.48
CA LEU A 140 24.53 17.90 -4.02
C LEU A 140 24.49 19.07 -3.03
N GLY A 141 23.39 19.24 -2.29
CA GLY A 141 23.24 20.23 -1.22
C GLY A 141 24.15 19.93 -0.03
N ILE A 142 24.31 18.67 0.36
CA ILE A 142 25.25 18.24 1.40
C ILE A 142 26.69 18.41 0.92
N ILE A 143 26.97 18.06 -0.33
CA ILE A 143 28.29 18.28 -0.96
C ILE A 143 28.59 19.78 -1.02
N LEU A 144 27.66 20.61 -1.47
CA LEU A 144 27.81 22.07 -1.48
C LEU A 144 27.99 22.62 -0.07
N LEU A 145 27.22 22.16 0.91
CA LEU A 145 27.38 22.56 2.31
C LEU A 145 28.76 22.17 2.84
N SER A 146 29.26 20.98 2.49
CA SER A 146 30.60 20.52 2.88
C SER A 146 31.71 21.33 2.20
N ILE A 147 31.52 21.75 0.94
CA ILE A 147 32.43 22.62 0.19
C ILE A 147 32.39 24.04 0.75
N VAL A 148 31.21 24.59 1.06
CA VAL A 148 31.06 25.90 1.69
C VAL A 148 31.75 25.89 3.04
N CYS A 149 31.50 24.89 3.89
CA CYS A 149 32.20 24.72 5.17
C CYS A 149 33.73 24.60 5.00
N PHE A 150 34.21 23.92 3.95
CA PHE A 150 35.63 23.84 3.63
C PHE A 150 36.23 25.22 3.33
N TYR A 151 35.57 25.99 2.45
CA TYR A 151 36.05 27.30 2.01
C TYR A 151 35.90 28.39 3.09
N THR A 152 34.82 28.39 3.87
CA THR A 152 34.56 29.44 4.85
C THR A 152 35.25 29.20 6.19
N LEU A 153 35.51 27.94 6.59
CA LEU A 153 35.97 27.63 7.95
C LEU A 153 37.44 27.16 8.04
N LYS A 154 38.15 26.97 6.91
CA LYS A 154 39.53 26.40 6.88
C LYS A 154 39.65 25.10 7.69
N ILE A 155 38.56 24.34 7.80
CA ILE A 155 38.51 23.07 8.50
C ILE A 155 39.03 22.00 7.54
N ASN A 156 39.97 21.16 7.98
CA ASN A 156 40.38 19.99 7.21
C ASN A 156 39.18 19.06 7.05
N THR A 157 38.51 19.12 5.90
CA THR A 157 37.29 18.36 5.58
C THR A 157 37.47 16.86 5.71
N ILE A 158 38.70 16.35 5.56
CA ILE A 158 39.03 14.93 5.66
C ILE A 158 38.56 14.32 7.00
N TYR A 159 38.61 15.08 8.09
CA TYR A 159 38.23 14.62 9.43
C TYR A 159 36.70 14.50 9.62
N TYR A 160 35.88 15.09 8.75
CA TYR A 160 34.42 14.96 8.84
C TYR A 160 33.88 13.88 7.90
N THR A 161 34.70 13.40 6.97
CA THR A 161 34.28 12.43 5.94
C THR A 161 33.70 11.14 6.50
N PRO A 162 34.23 10.51 7.58
CA PRO A 162 33.66 9.25 8.07
C PRO A 162 32.25 9.43 8.65
N ILE A 163 31.98 10.58 9.29
CA ILE A 163 30.67 10.88 9.89
C ILE A 163 29.61 11.06 8.80
N PHE A 164 29.91 11.87 7.78
CA PHE A 164 28.99 12.08 6.65
C PHE A 164 28.75 10.79 5.87
N LEU A 165 29.82 10.06 5.54
CA LEU A 165 29.71 8.81 4.81
C LEU A 165 28.95 7.75 5.62
N GLY A 166 29.28 7.62 6.91
CA GLY A 166 28.60 6.73 7.84
C GLY A 166 27.11 7.04 7.97
N CYS A 167 26.73 8.33 8.03
CA CYS A 167 25.33 8.76 8.05
C CYS A 167 24.59 8.37 6.76
N VAL A 168 25.21 8.55 5.60
CA VAL A 168 24.59 8.19 4.31
C VAL A 168 24.40 6.67 4.21
N ILE A 169 25.42 5.90 4.56
CA ILE A 169 25.39 4.43 4.44
C ILE A 169 24.41 3.82 5.45
N SER A 170 24.43 4.29 6.71
CA SER A 170 23.47 3.85 7.72
C SER A 170 22.03 4.29 7.41
N GLY A 171 21.86 5.46 6.80
CA GLY A 171 20.57 5.90 6.25
C GLY A 171 20.08 4.98 5.12
N CYS A 172 20.96 4.59 4.19
CA CYS A 172 20.63 3.60 3.16
C CYS A 172 20.25 2.24 3.76
N LEU A 173 20.91 1.83 4.85
CA LEU A 173 20.57 0.60 5.58
C LEU A 173 19.18 0.69 6.22
N TYR A 174 18.84 1.82 6.86
CA TYR A 174 17.53 2.04 7.49
C TYR A 174 16.37 2.16 6.48
N PHE A 175 16.57 2.90 5.38
CA PHE A 175 15.55 3.14 4.35
C PHE A 175 15.51 2.08 3.25
N LYS A 176 16.28 0.99 3.38
CA LYS A 176 16.42 -0.04 2.34
C LYS A 176 15.08 -0.62 1.88
N THR A 177 14.15 -0.87 2.82
CA THR A 177 12.82 -1.41 2.53
C THR A 177 11.94 -0.48 1.68
N GLU A 178 12.21 0.83 1.73
CA GLU A 178 11.47 1.87 0.99
C GLU A 178 12.16 2.26 -0.32
N MET A 179 13.50 2.24 -0.30
CA MET A 179 14.34 2.55 -1.45
C MET A 179 14.67 1.27 -2.22
N SER A 180 13.75 0.82 -3.07
CA SER A 180 14.03 -0.19 -4.10
C SER A 180 14.94 0.37 -5.20
N SER A 181 16.16 0.77 -4.85
CA SER A 181 17.14 1.32 -5.80
C SER A 181 18.02 0.21 -6.35
N SER A 182 18.19 0.19 -7.68
CA SER A 182 19.03 -0.81 -8.34
C SER A 182 20.48 -0.85 -7.85
N LEU A 183 20.98 0.22 -7.24
CA LEU A 183 22.35 0.30 -6.73
C LEU A 183 22.49 -0.43 -5.39
N ILE A 184 21.57 -0.20 -4.45
CA ILE A 184 21.58 -0.87 -3.15
C ILE A 184 21.38 -2.39 -3.33
N ASP A 185 20.44 -2.79 -4.19
CA ASP A 185 20.20 -4.20 -4.50
C ASP A 185 21.43 -4.88 -5.13
N ARG A 186 22.13 -4.18 -6.03
CA ARG A 186 23.36 -4.70 -6.66
C ARG A 186 24.49 -4.87 -5.63
N LEU A 187 24.66 -3.92 -4.71
CA LEU A 187 25.64 -4.03 -3.63
C LEU A 187 25.29 -5.18 -2.67
N CYS A 188 24.01 -5.34 -2.33
CA CYS A 188 23.56 -6.38 -1.42
C CYS A 188 23.63 -7.80 -2.01
N HIS A 189 23.64 -7.97 -3.34
CA HIS A 189 23.74 -9.26 -4.03
C HIS A 189 24.98 -9.40 -4.92
N ILE A 190 26.09 -8.73 -4.56
CA ILE A 190 27.33 -8.77 -5.35
C ILE A 190 27.93 -10.18 -5.46
N SER A 191 27.63 -11.07 -4.50
CA SER A 191 28.07 -12.45 -4.45
C SER A 191 26.97 -13.37 -3.91
N LYS A 192 27.13 -14.70 -4.08
CA LYS A 192 26.22 -15.72 -3.51
C LYS A 192 26.20 -15.75 -1.98
N VAL A 193 27.20 -15.16 -1.31
CA VAL A 193 27.34 -15.14 0.16
C VAL A 193 26.87 -13.81 0.75
N THR A 194 26.72 -12.77 -0.08
CA THR A 194 26.24 -11.46 0.37
C THR A 194 24.73 -11.39 0.24
N ASP A 195 24.06 -11.18 1.36
CA ASP A 195 22.61 -10.99 1.42
C ASP A 195 22.25 -10.12 2.63
N CYS A 196 21.98 -8.85 2.35
CA CYS A 196 21.57 -7.89 3.38
C CYS A 196 20.21 -8.24 4.00
N GLU A 197 19.28 -8.82 3.24
CA GLU A 197 17.91 -9.11 3.70
C GLU A 197 17.93 -10.28 4.68
N ARG A 198 18.75 -11.30 4.40
CA ARG A 198 18.93 -12.44 5.30
C ARG A 198 19.55 -12.06 6.65
N VAL A 199 20.43 -11.06 6.68
CA VAL A 199 21.01 -10.54 7.93
C VAL A 199 20.00 -9.68 8.70
N GLU A 200 19.25 -8.83 8.01
CA GLU A 200 18.25 -7.92 8.59
C GLU A 200 17.02 -8.67 9.17
N ASN A 201 16.62 -9.78 8.56
CA ASN A 201 15.51 -10.62 9.04
C ASN A 201 15.93 -11.67 10.08
N SER A 202 17.20 -11.69 10.49
CA SER A 202 17.72 -12.67 11.44
C SER A 202 17.46 -12.26 12.89
N SER A 203 17.53 -13.21 13.83
CA SER A 203 17.53 -12.91 15.27
C SER A 203 18.69 -12.01 15.73
N TYR A 204 19.72 -11.82 14.90
CA TYR A 204 20.90 -10.99 15.19
C TYR A 204 20.80 -9.57 14.61
N SER A 205 19.66 -9.21 14.01
CA SER A 205 19.41 -7.84 13.56
C SER A 205 18.91 -6.90 14.67
N SER A 206 18.65 -7.45 15.87
CA SER A 206 18.19 -6.68 17.02
C SER A 206 19.12 -6.87 18.22
N LEU A 207 19.48 -5.77 18.88
CA LEU A 207 20.26 -5.75 20.11
C LEU A 207 19.38 -5.16 21.21
N PHE A 208 19.12 -5.94 22.27
CA PHE A 208 18.21 -5.55 23.37
C PHE A 208 16.83 -5.05 22.90
N GLY A 209 16.31 -5.61 21.80
CA GLY A 209 15.02 -5.22 21.21
C GLY A 209 15.07 -3.99 20.29
N PHE A 210 16.22 -3.32 20.16
CA PHE A 210 16.42 -2.24 19.18
C PHE A 210 17.00 -2.81 17.88
N ASN A 211 16.48 -2.34 16.74
CA ASN A 211 16.99 -2.74 15.45
C ASN A 211 18.38 -2.10 15.22
N MET A 212 19.35 -2.91 14.78
CA MET A 212 20.71 -2.48 14.52
C MET A 212 20.81 -1.38 13.44
N SER A 213 19.89 -1.37 12.46
CA SER A 213 19.83 -0.29 11.45
C SER A 213 19.44 1.05 12.08
N CYS A 214 18.53 1.03 13.07
CA CYS A 214 18.13 2.21 13.83
C CYS A 214 19.28 2.72 14.69
N LEU A 215 19.99 1.83 15.38
CA LEU A 215 21.16 2.18 16.21
C LEU A 215 22.28 2.79 15.38
N ALA A 216 22.62 2.18 14.24
CA ALA A 216 23.65 2.67 13.33
C ALA A 216 23.31 4.05 12.76
N PHE A 217 22.07 4.26 12.31
CA PHE A 217 21.66 5.56 11.78
C PHE A 217 21.61 6.64 12.87
N SER A 218 21.09 6.29 14.07
CA SER A 218 21.04 7.20 15.22
C SER A 218 22.43 7.63 15.66
N PHE A 219 23.43 6.74 15.61
CA PHE A 219 24.81 7.04 15.96
C PHE A 219 25.38 8.18 15.11
N PHE A 220 25.40 8.02 13.78
CA PHE A 220 25.95 9.04 12.87
C PHE A 220 25.07 10.29 12.79
N ALA A 221 23.74 10.15 12.82
CA ALA A 221 22.83 11.29 12.84
C ALA A 221 23.04 12.16 14.09
N SER A 222 23.25 11.53 15.25
CA SER A 222 23.50 12.25 16.51
C SER A 222 24.83 12.99 16.49
N GLN A 223 25.88 12.40 15.89
CA GLN A 223 27.15 13.10 15.69
C GLN A 223 26.98 14.34 14.80
N LEU A 224 26.26 14.23 13.67
CA LEU A 224 25.98 15.36 12.79
C LEU A 224 25.16 16.47 13.49
N ILE A 225 24.13 16.09 14.25
CA ILE A 225 23.33 17.05 15.04
C ILE A 225 24.21 17.75 16.08
N CYS A 226 25.08 17.01 16.78
CA CYS A 226 25.99 17.60 17.77
C CYS A 226 27.00 18.57 17.13
N ILE A 227 27.52 18.26 15.94
CA ILE A 227 28.37 19.17 15.17
C ILE A 227 27.60 20.44 14.80
N GLY A 228 26.35 20.32 14.33
CA GLY A 228 25.49 21.45 14.00
C GLY A 228 25.21 22.35 15.20
N ILE A 229 24.83 21.76 16.35
CA ILE A 229 24.60 22.49 17.61
C ILE A 229 25.88 23.20 18.06
N GLY A 230 27.01 22.49 18.06
CA GLY A 230 28.27 23.05 18.50
C GLY A 230 28.78 24.17 17.58
N TYR A 231 28.48 24.12 16.28
CA TYR A 231 28.75 25.22 15.34
C TYR A 231 27.91 26.47 15.69
N ILE A 232 26.61 26.31 15.94
CA ILE A 232 25.71 27.41 16.33
C ILE A 232 26.19 28.05 17.65
N LEU A 233 26.67 27.24 18.58
CA LEU A 233 27.17 27.70 19.88
C LEU A 233 28.64 28.16 19.85
N GLY A 234 29.30 28.19 18.68
CA GLY A 234 30.70 28.62 18.55
C GLY A 234 31.71 27.73 19.30
N THR A 235 31.34 26.47 19.58
CA THR A 235 32.17 25.54 20.34
C THR A 235 33.24 24.91 19.45
N THR A 236 34.51 25.05 19.83
CA THR A 236 35.64 24.39 19.16
C THR A 236 35.92 22.99 19.71
N ASN A 237 36.60 22.15 18.94
CA ASN A 237 37.10 20.80 19.33
C ASN A 237 36.00 19.78 19.72
N ILE A 238 34.86 19.82 19.01
CA ILE A 238 33.75 18.87 19.21
C ILE A 238 34.12 17.44 18.76
N LEU A 239 34.91 17.33 17.68
CA LEU A 239 35.26 16.06 17.05
C LEU A 239 35.96 15.08 18.00
N ASP A 240 36.89 15.55 18.82
CA ASP A 240 37.63 14.69 19.76
C ASP A 240 36.70 13.97 20.73
N SER A 241 35.72 14.70 21.25
CA SER A 241 34.75 14.15 22.20
C SER A 241 33.82 13.14 21.51
N LEU A 242 33.50 13.32 20.22
CA LEU A 242 32.69 12.39 19.45
C LEU A 242 33.47 11.11 19.08
N TYR A 243 34.73 11.22 18.69
CA TYR A 243 35.55 10.07 18.29
C TYR A 243 35.93 9.17 19.46
N VAL A 244 36.07 9.72 20.67
CA VAL A 244 36.22 8.92 21.90
C VAL A 244 35.00 8.01 22.11
N ILE A 245 33.80 8.47 21.77
CA ILE A 245 32.58 7.65 21.86
C ILE A 245 32.64 6.50 20.85
N SER A 246 33.14 6.76 19.64
CA SER A 246 33.35 5.74 18.61
C SER A 246 34.30 4.64 19.07
N ILE A 247 35.39 4.99 19.78
CA ILE A 247 36.33 4.00 20.36
C ILE A 247 35.62 3.07 21.35
N ILE A 248 34.83 3.64 22.27
CA ILE A 248 34.14 2.88 23.31
C ILE A 248 33.12 1.89 22.70
N ILE A 249 32.41 2.35 21.66
CA ILE A 249 31.29 1.61 21.06
C ILE A 249 31.75 0.60 19.99
N PHE A 250 32.89 0.84 19.32
CA PHE A 250 33.32 0.03 18.19
C PHE A 250 33.56 -1.43 18.54
N LEU A 251 34.29 -1.71 19.63
CA LEU A 251 34.65 -3.08 20.00
C LEU A 251 33.43 -3.99 20.26
N PRO A 252 32.42 -3.59 21.07
CA PRO A 252 31.24 -4.43 21.28
C PRO A 252 30.38 -4.58 20.03
N ILE A 253 30.20 -3.52 19.23
CA ILE A 253 29.38 -3.58 18.00
C ILE A 253 30.07 -4.44 16.92
N LEU A 254 31.38 -4.31 16.76
CA LEU A 254 32.17 -5.12 15.83
C LEU A 254 32.03 -6.60 16.17
N ALA A 255 32.26 -6.96 17.44
CA ALA A 255 32.16 -8.34 17.90
C ALA A 255 30.75 -8.92 17.64
N TYR A 256 29.70 -8.17 18.00
CA TYR A 256 28.32 -8.62 17.80
C TYR A 256 27.95 -8.75 16.31
N SER A 257 28.24 -7.73 15.49
CA SER A 257 27.90 -7.71 14.06
C SER A 257 28.63 -8.81 13.28
N VAL A 258 29.93 -9.00 13.55
CA VAL A 258 30.71 -10.06 12.91
C VAL A 258 30.22 -11.44 13.35
N TYR A 259 29.96 -11.64 14.66
CA TYR A 259 29.43 -12.89 15.17
C TYR A 259 28.10 -13.27 14.51
N GLY A 260 27.16 -12.32 14.40
CA GLY A 260 25.87 -12.53 13.75
C GLY A 260 26.02 -12.95 12.28
N GLN A 261 26.83 -12.22 11.51
CA GLN A 261 27.03 -12.48 10.08
C GLN A 261 27.71 -13.84 9.81
N VAL A 262 28.69 -14.23 10.65
CA VAL A 262 29.33 -15.54 10.56
C VAL A 262 28.34 -16.66 10.85
N LYS A 263 27.49 -16.52 11.87
CA LYS A 263 26.50 -17.54 12.25
C LYS A 263 25.40 -17.73 11.19
N ILE A 264 24.98 -16.65 10.54
CA ILE A 264 23.96 -16.67 9.47
C ILE A 264 24.55 -17.21 8.15
N ARG A 265 25.89 -17.28 8.04
CA ARG A 265 26.65 -17.59 6.81
C ARG A 265 26.30 -16.63 5.66
N SER A 266 26.01 -15.39 6.00
CA SER A 266 25.70 -14.34 5.02
C SER A 266 26.26 -13.01 5.49
N ILE A 267 26.90 -12.30 4.57
CA ILE A 267 27.56 -11.03 4.84
C ILE A 267 26.66 -9.90 4.37
N CYS A 268 26.52 -8.84 5.18
CA CYS A 268 25.84 -7.62 4.77
C CYS A 268 26.90 -6.55 4.42
N PRO A 269 27.13 -6.25 3.13
CA PRO A 269 28.12 -5.25 2.73
C PRO A 269 27.88 -3.86 3.33
N LEU A 270 26.61 -3.48 3.50
CA LEU A 270 26.25 -2.20 4.13
C LEU A 270 26.68 -2.16 5.60
N CYS A 271 26.44 -3.23 6.38
CA CYS A 271 26.88 -3.29 7.77
C CYS A 271 28.42 -3.25 7.89
N MET A 272 29.14 -3.89 6.94
CA MET A 272 30.60 -3.82 6.90
C MET A 272 31.11 -2.42 6.58
N LEU A 273 30.44 -1.70 5.67
CA LEU A 273 30.78 -0.30 5.36
C LEU A 273 30.50 0.63 6.55
N VAL A 274 29.41 0.42 7.28
CA VAL A 274 29.14 1.15 8.54
C VAL A 274 30.27 0.91 9.54
N LEU A 275 30.68 -0.34 9.75
CA LEU A 275 31.81 -0.67 10.62
C LEU A 275 33.13 -0.03 10.15
N LEU A 276 33.36 0.02 8.84
CA LEU A 276 34.54 0.67 8.26
C LEU A 276 34.54 2.18 8.54
N CYS A 277 33.38 2.84 8.50
CA CYS A 277 33.28 4.26 8.84
C CYS A 277 33.64 4.51 10.31
N ILE A 278 33.14 3.67 11.23
CA ILE A 278 33.49 3.78 12.66
C ILE A 278 35.00 3.51 12.86
N ALA A 279 35.57 2.52 12.17
CA ALA A 279 37.00 2.24 12.22
C ALA A 279 37.85 3.42 11.71
N ALA A 280 37.39 4.12 10.67
CA ALA A 280 38.04 5.31 10.15
C ALA A 280 38.04 6.47 11.16
N GLU A 281 36.95 6.69 11.90
CA GLU A 281 36.91 7.69 12.99
C GLU A 281 38.01 7.42 14.03
N ILE A 282 38.16 6.16 14.44
CA ILE A 282 39.18 5.74 15.41
C ILE A 282 40.59 5.94 14.85
N ALA A 283 40.84 5.55 13.60
CA ALA A 283 42.14 5.68 12.96
C ALA A 283 42.58 7.14 12.80
N ILE A 284 41.62 8.05 12.59
CA ILE A 284 41.85 9.48 12.41
C ILE A 284 42.05 10.21 13.74
N SER A 285 41.40 9.75 14.81
CA SER A 285 41.47 10.33 16.17
C SER A 285 42.89 10.71 16.66
N PRO A 286 43.94 9.86 16.56
CA PRO A 286 45.27 10.20 17.06
C PRO A 286 45.98 11.34 16.29
N TYR A 287 45.64 11.54 15.01
CA TYR A 287 46.30 12.55 14.15
C TYR A 287 45.75 13.97 14.34
N TRP A 288 44.63 14.12 15.07
CA TRP A 288 44.02 15.40 15.39
C TRP A 288 44.38 15.87 16.82
N SER A 289 45.12 15.06 17.59
CA SER A 289 45.26 15.21 19.04
C SER A 289 46.23 16.33 19.47
N TYR A 290 45.63 17.48 19.82
CA TYR A 290 46.05 18.36 20.92
C TYR A 290 44.79 19.00 21.54
N SER A 291 43.94 18.25 22.26
CA SER A 291 42.84 18.87 23.02
C SER A 291 42.20 17.98 24.10
N THR A 292 41.60 18.65 25.09
CA THR A 292 40.85 18.12 26.24
C THR A 292 39.48 17.55 25.86
N ILE A 293 39.16 16.35 26.34
CA ILE A 293 37.82 15.73 26.24
C ILE A 293 36.80 16.56 27.04
N ARG A 294 35.65 16.90 26.43
CA ARG A 294 34.60 17.69 27.08
C ARG A 294 33.39 16.82 27.41
N LEU A 295 33.17 16.55 28.70
CA LEU A 295 32.04 15.75 29.19
C LEU A 295 30.68 16.32 28.78
N ASN A 296 30.55 17.65 28.69
CA ASN A 296 29.30 18.30 28.25
C ASN A 296 28.89 17.88 26.84
N ILE A 297 29.86 17.70 25.93
CA ILE A 297 29.58 17.27 24.55
C ILE A 297 29.12 15.82 24.54
N ILE A 298 29.75 14.96 25.36
CA ILE A 298 29.36 13.55 25.52
C ILE A 298 27.94 13.45 26.09
N ALA A 299 27.59 14.30 27.07
CA ALA A 299 26.26 14.36 27.64
C ALA A 299 25.18 14.85 26.65
N VAL A 300 25.50 15.86 25.84
CA VAL A 300 24.61 16.32 24.76
C VAL A 300 24.44 15.21 23.72
N TYR A 301 25.53 14.56 23.30
CA TYR A 301 25.47 13.44 22.36
C TYR A 301 24.61 12.29 22.89
N SER A 302 24.76 11.88 24.15
CA SER A 302 23.97 10.79 24.71
C SER A 302 22.47 11.13 24.77
N GLY A 303 22.13 12.38 25.10
CA GLY A 303 20.75 12.88 25.03
C GLY A 303 20.18 12.84 23.60
N VAL A 304 20.93 13.35 22.61
CA VAL A 304 20.50 13.34 21.21
C VAL A 304 20.39 11.90 20.67
N PHE A 305 21.33 11.02 21.02
CA PHE A 305 21.35 9.62 20.61
C PHE A 305 20.15 8.83 21.16
N THR A 306 19.79 9.04 22.42
CA THR A 306 18.63 8.37 23.01
C THR A 306 17.32 8.83 22.35
N VAL A 307 17.13 10.13 22.14
CA VAL A 307 15.94 10.67 21.46
C VAL A 307 15.84 10.20 20.01
N THR A 308 16.93 10.25 19.25
CA THR A 308 16.96 9.79 17.85
C THR A 308 16.70 8.28 17.75
N THR A 309 17.28 7.47 18.63
CA THR A 309 17.04 6.02 18.65
C THR A 309 15.58 5.69 18.97
N ILE A 310 14.99 6.33 19.98
CA ILE A 310 13.59 6.09 20.37
C ILE A 310 12.64 6.47 19.22
N THR A 311 12.86 7.63 18.59
CA THR A 311 12.00 8.08 17.49
C THR A 311 12.10 7.16 16.26
N LEU A 312 13.31 6.78 15.85
CA LEU A 312 13.52 5.88 14.71
C LEU A 312 12.98 4.47 14.97
N GLN A 313 13.15 3.95 16.19
CA GLN A 313 12.61 2.65 16.59
C GLN A 313 11.07 2.66 16.62
N TYR A 314 10.47 3.74 17.13
CA TYR A 314 9.02 3.90 17.14
C TYR A 314 8.45 3.88 15.72
N ILE A 315 9.06 4.64 14.80
CA ILE A 315 8.68 4.66 13.38
C ILE A 315 8.85 3.27 12.75
N HIS A 316 9.96 2.58 13.01
CA HIS A 316 10.20 1.23 12.51
C HIS A 316 9.13 0.24 12.98
N ASN A 317 8.78 0.27 14.27
CA ASN A 317 7.77 -0.61 14.85
C ASN A 317 6.36 -0.35 14.26
N ILE A 318 6.00 0.91 14.00
CA ILE A 318 4.73 1.24 13.32
C ILE A 318 4.71 0.62 11.91
N LYS A 319 5.77 0.82 11.12
CA LYS A 319 5.86 0.28 9.76
C LYS A 319 5.78 -1.25 9.74
N GLN A 320 6.42 -1.91 10.69
CA GLN A 320 6.38 -3.36 10.83
C GLN A 320 4.96 -3.86 11.21
N LYS A 321 4.27 -3.16 12.12
CA LYS A 321 2.88 -3.49 12.47
C LYS A 321 1.94 -3.28 11.29
N GLU A 322 2.12 -2.21 10.52
CA GLU A 322 1.31 -1.93 9.34
C GLU A 322 1.48 -3.00 8.26
N SER A 323 2.72 -3.43 7.99
CA SER A 323 3.00 -4.49 7.02
C SER A 323 2.46 -5.86 7.47
N ALA A 324 2.56 -6.18 8.76
CA ALA A 324 1.97 -7.39 9.34
C ALA A 324 0.44 -7.38 9.23
N TYR A 325 -0.20 -6.27 9.62
CA TYR A 325 -1.66 -6.09 9.51
C TYR A 325 -2.15 -6.20 8.06
N LEU A 326 -1.41 -5.61 7.11
CA LEU A 326 -1.72 -5.74 5.68
C LEU A 326 -1.66 -7.18 5.21
N THR A 327 -0.67 -7.95 5.66
CA THR A 327 -0.50 -9.37 5.30
C THR A 327 -1.62 -10.23 5.89
N GLU A 328 -1.95 -10.03 7.17
CA GLU A 328 -3.07 -10.72 7.81
C GLU A 328 -4.41 -10.39 7.11
N ARG A 329 -4.64 -9.12 6.80
CA ARG A 329 -5.82 -8.68 6.04
C ARG A 329 -5.90 -9.34 4.67
N LEU A 330 -4.76 -9.45 3.96
CA LEU A 330 -4.68 -10.14 2.68
C LEU A 330 -5.08 -11.61 2.80
N ASP A 331 -4.54 -12.32 3.79
CA ASP A 331 -4.80 -13.76 3.95
C ASP A 331 -6.25 -14.03 4.36
N LEU A 332 -6.83 -13.18 5.21
CA LEU A 332 -8.25 -13.23 5.55
C LEU A 332 -9.15 -12.94 4.34
N LEU A 333 -8.81 -11.94 3.52
CA LEU A 333 -9.56 -11.65 2.29
C LEU A 333 -9.46 -12.78 1.25
N LYS A 334 -8.27 -13.38 1.08
CA LYS A 334 -8.09 -14.57 0.23
C LYS A 334 -9.03 -15.69 0.66
N LEU A 335 -9.21 -15.90 1.96
CA LEU A 335 -10.10 -16.93 2.47
C LEU A 335 -11.57 -16.57 2.19
N LYS A 336 -11.98 -15.35 2.54
CA LYS A 336 -13.38 -14.89 2.38
C LYS A 336 -13.87 -14.87 0.93
N ARG A 337 -12.99 -14.54 -0.03
CA ARG A 337 -13.31 -14.48 -1.48
C ARG A 337 -13.37 -15.86 -2.14
N LYS A 338 -12.93 -16.94 -1.47
CA LYS A 338 -13.08 -18.30 -2.03
C LYS A 338 -14.55 -18.70 -2.04
N LYS A 339 -15.03 -19.11 -3.21
CA LYS A 339 -16.42 -19.59 -3.39
C LYS A 339 -16.82 -20.69 -2.39
N ALA A 340 -15.93 -21.62 -2.08
CA ALA A 340 -16.18 -22.69 -1.10
C ALA A 340 -16.44 -22.14 0.31
N VAL A 341 -15.67 -21.13 0.74
CA VAL A 341 -15.84 -20.48 2.05
C VAL A 341 -17.11 -19.63 2.06
N LEU A 342 -17.36 -18.89 0.99
CA LEU A 342 -18.60 -18.13 0.83
C LEU A 342 -19.82 -19.05 0.94
N GLN A 343 -19.78 -20.23 0.32
CA GLN A 343 -20.85 -21.22 0.41
C GLN A 343 -21.01 -21.82 1.80
N SER A 344 -19.93 -22.11 2.51
CA SER A 344 -19.99 -22.66 3.87
C SER A 344 -20.43 -21.63 4.91
N GLU A 345 -20.04 -20.37 4.73
CA GLU A 345 -20.32 -19.24 5.64
C GLU A 345 -21.57 -18.44 5.24
N SER A 346 -22.47 -19.07 4.48
CA SER A 346 -23.76 -18.50 4.11
C SER A 346 -24.85 -19.54 4.06
N ILE A 347 -26.09 -19.11 4.29
CA ILE A 347 -27.27 -19.96 4.32
C ILE A 347 -28.06 -19.69 3.03
N PRO A 348 -28.43 -20.72 2.25
CA PRO A 348 -29.29 -20.52 1.07
C PRO A 348 -30.64 -19.96 1.51
N THR A 349 -31.14 -18.98 0.78
CA THR A 349 -32.45 -18.35 0.98
C THR A 349 -33.28 -18.46 -0.29
N ASN A 350 -34.59 -18.31 -0.16
CA ASN A 350 -35.44 -18.18 -1.34
C ASN A 350 -35.15 -16.85 -2.06
N PRO A 351 -35.33 -16.78 -3.39
CA PRO A 351 -35.18 -15.55 -4.15
C PRO A 351 -36.02 -14.43 -3.56
N THR A 352 -35.35 -13.41 -3.05
CA THR A 352 -36.00 -12.36 -2.29
C THR A 352 -36.60 -11.32 -3.23
N LYS A 353 -37.93 -11.21 -3.24
CA LYS A 353 -38.64 -10.28 -4.14
C LYS A 353 -39.01 -9.02 -3.38
N THR A 354 -38.06 -8.10 -3.32
CA THR A 354 -38.28 -6.81 -2.64
C THR A 354 -38.75 -5.77 -3.66
N PRO A 355 -39.80 -4.98 -3.36
CA PRO A 355 -40.19 -3.87 -4.22
C PRO A 355 -39.22 -2.69 -4.18
N ILE A 356 -38.39 -2.57 -3.14
CA ILE A 356 -37.46 -1.45 -2.94
C ILE A 356 -36.09 -1.85 -3.47
N GLY A 357 -35.71 -1.32 -4.63
CA GLY A 357 -34.42 -1.60 -5.24
C GLY A 357 -33.80 -0.43 -5.98
N PHE A 358 -32.46 -0.38 -5.99
CA PHE A 358 -31.61 0.59 -6.67
C PHE A 358 -30.54 -0.11 -7.51
N GLY A 359 -29.85 0.65 -8.35
CA GLY A 359 -28.80 0.11 -9.22
C GLY A 359 -29.36 -0.44 -10.54
N GLU A 360 -28.60 -1.34 -11.15
CA GLU A 360 -28.85 -1.86 -12.50
C GLU A 360 -29.78 -3.08 -12.43
N GLU A 361 -30.96 -2.98 -13.03
CA GLU A 361 -32.01 -4.02 -12.90
C GLU A 361 -31.63 -5.35 -13.57
N ASP A 362 -30.80 -5.29 -14.62
CA ASP A 362 -30.32 -6.43 -15.40
C ASP A 362 -28.99 -7.02 -14.89
N SER A 363 -28.49 -6.56 -13.74
CA SER A 363 -27.25 -7.08 -13.17
C SER A 363 -27.39 -8.53 -12.71
N SER A 364 -26.41 -9.37 -13.05
CA SER A 364 -26.31 -10.76 -12.59
C SER A 364 -26.12 -10.88 -11.08
N THR A 365 -25.55 -9.86 -10.44
CA THR A 365 -25.30 -9.86 -9.01
C THR A 365 -26.35 -9.03 -8.28
N VAL A 366 -27.12 -9.70 -7.43
CA VAL A 366 -28.17 -9.12 -6.60
C VAL A 366 -27.71 -9.11 -5.14
N VAL A 367 -27.65 -7.92 -4.56
CA VAL A 367 -27.38 -7.72 -3.14
C VAL A 367 -28.64 -7.22 -2.46
N THR A 368 -29.15 -7.98 -1.49
CA THR A 368 -30.28 -7.55 -0.66
C THR A 368 -29.78 -7.22 0.75
N THR A 369 -29.98 -5.98 1.19
CA THR A 369 -29.63 -5.57 2.56
C THR A 369 -30.87 -5.50 3.43
N LEU A 370 -30.81 -6.16 4.59
CA LEU A 370 -31.84 -6.05 5.61
C LEU A 370 -31.41 -4.98 6.60
N ILE A 371 -32.19 -3.90 6.70
CA ILE A 371 -31.87 -2.75 7.51
C ILE A 371 -33.04 -2.31 8.37
N SER A 372 -32.73 -1.60 9.45
CA SER A 372 -33.72 -0.99 10.33
C SER A 372 -33.46 0.52 10.46
N PRO A 373 -34.49 1.38 10.40
CA PRO A 373 -34.30 2.84 10.36
C PRO A 373 -33.54 3.43 11.55
N ASN A 374 -33.76 2.91 12.77
CA ASN A 374 -33.08 3.39 13.97
C ASN A 374 -31.75 2.66 14.28
N CYS A 375 -31.29 1.75 13.41
CA CYS A 375 -30.04 1.03 13.63
C CYS A 375 -28.81 1.81 13.12
N SER A 376 -27.86 2.09 14.02
CA SER A 376 -26.61 2.80 13.69
C SER A 376 -25.69 2.00 12.77
N HIS A 377 -25.66 0.68 12.90
CA HIS A 377 -24.89 -0.20 12.02
C HIS A 377 -25.49 -0.28 10.61
N CYS A 378 -26.83 -0.22 10.48
CA CYS A 378 -27.50 -0.13 9.20
C CYS A 378 -27.14 1.16 8.44
N ARG A 379 -27.09 2.31 9.13
CA ARG A 379 -26.64 3.57 8.52
C ARG A 379 -25.25 3.45 7.91
N LYS A 380 -24.31 2.87 8.66
CA LYS A 380 -22.94 2.64 8.18
C LYS A 380 -22.93 1.73 6.95
N MET A 381 -23.69 0.64 6.97
CA MET A 381 -23.81 -0.28 5.83
C MET A 381 -24.33 0.43 4.58
N VAL A 382 -25.42 1.17 4.70
CA VAL A 382 -26.01 1.92 3.58
C VAL A 382 -25.03 2.95 3.02
N SER A 383 -24.32 3.69 3.87
CA SER A 383 -23.27 4.62 3.44
C SER A 383 -22.20 3.92 2.59
N GLU A 384 -21.75 2.72 2.99
CA GLU A 384 -20.76 1.96 2.22
C GLU A 384 -21.33 1.48 0.88
N PHE A 385 -22.54 0.93 0.83
CA PHE A 385 -23.18 0.51 -0.44
C PHE A 385 -23.41 1.68 -1.40
N LEU A 386 -23.79 2.86 -0.89
CA LEU A 386 -23.90 4.08 -1.69
C LEU A 386 -22.55 4.51 -2.27
N LYS A 387 -21.45 4.34 -1.52
CA LYS A 387 -20.09 4.59 -2.04
C LYS A 387 -19.73 3.61 -3.14
N LEU A 388 -20.12 2.33 -3.04
CA LEU A 388 -19.88 1.33 -4.09
C LEU A 388 -20.59 1.70 -5.40
N GLN A 389 -21.84 2.14 -5.32
CA GLN A 389 -22.57 2.63 -6.51
C GLN A 389 -21.88 3.85 -7.13
N LYS A 390 -21.44 4.81 -6.32
CA LYS A 390 -20.68 5.98 -6.81
C LYS A 390 -19.32 5.61 -7.42
N LYS A 391 -18.69 4.54 -6.95
CA LYS A 391 -17.45 3.99 -7.53
C LYS A 391 -17.68 3.31 -8.89
N GLY A 392 -18.94 3.08 -9.28
CA GLY A 392 -19.31 2.44 -10.54
C GLY A 392 -19.35 0.91 -10.47
N VAL A 393 -19.39 0.32 -9.27
CA VAL A 393 -19.59 -1.13 -9.11
C VAL A 393 -21.02 -1.47 -9.54
N ARG A 394 -21.17 -2.40 -10.49
CA ARG A 394 -22.46 -2.79 -11.08
C ARG A 394 -23.09 -3.93 -10.29
N PHE A 395 -24.21 -3.64 -9.63
CA PHE A 395 -25.03 -4.63 -8.92
C PHE A 395 -26.45 -4.10 -8.76
N LYS A 396 -27.41 -5.03 -8.64
CA LYS A 396 -28.78 -4.72 -8.21
C LYS A 396 -28.82 -4.69 -6.69
N TRP A 397 -29.26 -3.57 -6.11
CA TRP A 397 -29.31 -3.38 -4.67
C TRP A 397 -30.74 -3.33 -4.16
N ASN A 398 -31.18 -4.39 -3.48
CA ASN A 398 -32.50 -4.49 -2.86
C ASN A 398 -32.44 -4.16 -1.38
N ILE A 399 -33.55 -3.63 -0.83
CA ILE A 399 -33.64 -3.27 0.58
C ILE A 399 -34.89 -3.90 1.20
N ILE A 400 -34.69 -4.59 2.32
CA ILE A 400 -35.77 -5.08 3.18
C ILE A 400 -35.72 -4.28 4.49
N LEU A 401 -36.87 -3.76 4.87
CA LEU A 401 -37.01 -2.93 6.06
C LEU A 401 -37.54 -3.75 7.23
N GLY A 402 -36.73 -3.84 8.28
CA GLY A 402 -37.07 -4.53 9.51
C GLY A 402 -37.23 -3.60 10.71
N GLN A 403 -37.98 -4.06 11.70
CA GLN A 403 -38.27 -3.30 12.92
C GLN A 403 -37.36 -3.77 14.05
N THR A 404 -36.61 -2.85 14.66
CA THR A 404 -35.84 -3.10 15.88
C THR A 404 -36.60 -2.58 17.11
N THR A 405 -37.36 -1.51 16.92
CA THR A 405 -38.14 -0.81 17.92
C THR A 405 -39.56 -0.55 17.40
N PRO A 406 -40.57 -0.41 18.27
CA PRO A 406 -41.94 -0.08 17.83
C PRO A 406 -42.02 1.22 17.01
N ARG A 407 -41.09 2.16 17.23
CA ARG A 407 -41.00 3.42 16.48
C ARG A 407 -40.55 3.24 15.02
N ASP A 408 -39.95 2.10 14.69
CA ASP A 408 -39.52 1.81 13.32
C ASP A 408 -40.72 1.57 12.40
N SER A 409 -41.83 1.04 12.93
CA SER A 409 -43.06 0.77 12.16
C SER A 409 -43.53 1.98 11.35
N ASP A 410 -43.69 3.13 12.01
CA ASP A 410 -44.17 4.36 11.35
C ASP A 410 -43.16 4.91 10.34
N ILE A 411 -41.86 4.75 10.63
CA ILE A 411 -40.79 5.22 9.74
C ILE A 411 -40.74 4.36 8.47
N ILE A 412 -40.94 3.05 8.60
CA ILE A 412 -40.98 2.11 7.47
C ILE A 412 -42.14 2.46 6.54
N ASP A 413 -43.33 2.73 7.09
CA ASP A 413 -44.49 3.13 6.28
C ASP A 413 -44.20 4.39 5.46
N ILE A 414 -43.50 5.37 6.07
CA ILE A 414 -43.09 6.60 5.40
C ILE A 414 -42.04 6.33 4.32
N TRP A 415 -41.06 5.46 4.59
CA TRP A 415 -40.02 5.11 3.61
C TRP A 415 -40.60 4.40 2.39
N ILE A 416 -41.54 3.48 2.60
CA ILE A 416 -42.27 2.80 1.52
C ILE A 416 -43.02 3.85 0.69
N GLN A 417 -43.80 4.74 1.32
CA GLN A 417 -44.53 5.80 0.63
C GLN A 417 -43.61 6.73 -0.18
N GLN A 418 -42.48 7.13 0.40
CA GLN A 418 -41.51 8.00 -0.28
C GLN A 418 -40.88 7.33 -1.49
N TYR A 419 -40.52 6.04 -1.39
CA TYR A 419 -39.98 5.28 -2.51
C TYR A 419 -40.94 5.23 -3.70
N TYR A 420 -42.22 4.95 -3.45
CA TYR A 420 -43.23 4.89 -4.50
C TYR A 420 -43.66 6.27 -5.03
N ALA A 421 -43.57 7.31 -4.21
CA ALA A 421 -43.81 8.68 -4.65
C ALA A 421 -42.71 9.18 -5.59
N ASP A 422 -41.45 8.96 -5.23
CA ASP A 422 -40.28 9.38 -6.02
C ASP A 422 -39.02 8.58 -5.61
N LYS A 423 -38.69 7.57 -6.41
CA LYS A 423 -37.52 6.69 -6.20
C LYS A 423 -36.20 7.48 -6.04
N ASN A 424 -36.02 8.54 -6.82
CA ASN A 424 -34.77 9.32 -6.82
C ASN A 424 -34.65 10.18 -5.57
N LYS A 425 -35.74 10.85 -5.16
CA LYS A 425 -35.74 11.61 -3.90
C LYS A 425 -35.55 10.72 -2.68
N PHE A 426 -36.12 9.51 -2.70
CA PHE A 426 -35.89 8.56 -1.62
C PHE A 426 -34.44 8.07 -1.58
N PHE A 427 -33.77 7.89 -2.72
CA PHE A 427 -32.34 7.61 -2.78
C PHE A 427 -31.49 8.73 -2.18
N GLU A 428 -31.80 9.99 -2.48
CA GLU A 428 -31.15 11.16 -1.86
C GLU A 428 -31.37 11.18 -0.35
N TYR A 429 -32.61 10.94 0.10
CA TYR A 429 -32.94 10.84 1.51
C TYR A 429 -32.13 9.74 2.21
N LEU A 430 -31.99 8.55 1.62
CA LEU A 430 -31.17 7.46 2.16
C LEU A 430 -29.70 7.89 2.29
N HIS A 431 -29.18 8.63 1.30
CA HIS A 431 -27.84 9.18 1.36
C HIS A 431 -27.67 10.16 2.53
N PHE A 432 -28.61 11.08 2.75
CA PHE A 432 -28.58 11.97 3.91
C PHE A 432 -28.68 11.20 5.24
N TRP A 433 -29.64 10.28 5.35
CA TRP A 433 -29.84 9.42 6.53
C TRP A 433 -28.60 8.61 6.89
N SER A 434 -27.84 8.12 5.89
CA SER A 434 -26.64 7.32 6.11
C SER A 434 -25.43 8.10 6.60
N ASN A 435 -25.32 9.38 6.25
CA ASN A 435 -24.17 10.24 6.55
C ASN A 435 -24.33 11.02 7.86
N ASP A 436 -25.56 11.29 8.31
CA ASP A 436 -25.80 12.13 9.46
C ASP A 436 -25.79 11.37 10.80
N SER A 437 -25.07 11.93 11.77
CA SER A 437 -24.89 11.40 13.12
C SER A 437 -25.99 11.95 14.03
N ALA A 438 -27.21 11.49 13.81
CA ALA A 438 -28.41 11.80 14.60
C ALA A 438 -28.90 13.26 14.54
N GLY A 439 -30.05 13.48 13.91
CA GLY A 439 -30.80 14.71 14.13
C GLY A 439 -31.95 14.93 13.16
N ARG A 440 -33.07 14.23 13.37
CA ARG A 440 -34.40 14.54 12.80
C ARG A 440 -34.35 14.97 11.33
N ILE A 441 -34.37 14.01 10.41
CA ILE A 441 -34.84 14.37 9.07
C ILE A 441 -36.30 14.77 9.25
N SER A 442 -36.55 16.07 9.13
CA SER A 442 -37.88 16.64 9.00
C SER A 442 -38.53 15.90 7.84
N GLN A 443 -39.39 14.95 8.17
CA GLN A 443 -40.06 14.11 7.20
C GLN A 443 -40.83 15.05 6.26
N PRO A 444 -40.53 15.09 4.95
CA PRO A 444 -41.39 15.80 4.04
C PRO A 444 -42.77 15.16 4.13
N ARG A 445 -43.79 15.96 4.51
CA ARG A 445 -45.19 15.51 4.56
C ARG A 445 -45.58 15.03 3.16
N VAL A 446 -45.59 13.73 2.95
CA VAL A 446 -46.16 13.13 1.75
C VAL A 446 -47.67 13.38 1.82
N LYS A 447 -48.21 14.15 0.85
CA LYS A 447 -49.66 14.22 0.66
C LYS A 447 -50.11 12.81 0.31
N LYS A 448 -51.07 12.26 1.07
CA LYS A 448 -51.74 10.98 0.77
C LYS A 448 -52.16 10.99 -0.71
N THR A 449 -51.42 10.30 -1.55
CA THR A 449 -51.86 9.93 -2.87
C THR A 449 -52.83 8.76 -2.69
N THR A 450 -54.09 9.03 -2.96
CA THR A 450 -55.10 8.02 -3.27
C THR A 450 -54.64 7.34 -4.56
N ASP A 451 -54.10 6.12 -4.46
CA ASP A 451 -54.20 5.07 -5.50
C ASP A 451 -53.63 3.73 -5.00
N THR A 452 -54.50 2.71 -4.98
CA THR A 452 -54.35 1.25 -5.20
C THR A 452 -53.11 0.41 -4.81
N ILE A 453 -52.09 0.94 -4.14
CA ILE A 453 -50.97 0.13 -3.61
C ILE A 453 -51.19 -0.09 -2.12
N SER A 454 -51.44 -1.34 -1.72
CA SER A 454 -51.52 -1.72 -0.31
C SER A 454 -50.11 -1.71 0.31
N PHE A 455 -49.69 -0.54 0.81
CA PHE A 455 -48.38 -0.40 1.48
C PHE A 455 -48.24 -1.32 2.69
N SER A 456 -49.37 -1.70 3.32
CA SER A 456 -49.42 -2.72 4.37
C SER A 456 -48.99 -4.10 3.87
N ASP A 457 -49.33 -4.49 2.64
CA ASP A 457 -48.97 -5.79 2.09
C ASP A 457 -47.46 -5.88 1.85
N ILE A 458 -46.83 -4.77 1.45
CA ILE A 458 -45.38 -4.68 1.26
C ILE A 458 -44.65 -4.83 2.59
N LYS A 459 -45.11 -4.11 3.62
CA LYS A 459 -44.54 -4.21 4.97
C LYS A 459 -44.72 -5.62 5.54
N GLN A 460 -45.89 -6.22 5.36
CA GLN A 460 -46.15 -7.59 5.77
C GLN A 460 -45.26 -8.59 5.01
N SER A 461 -44.96 -8.34 3.74
CA SER A 461 -44.00 -9.13 2.96
C SER A 461 -42.59 -9.07 3.56
N PHE A 462 -42.13 -7.88 3.98
CA PHE A 462 -40.83 -7.74 4.64
C PHE A 462 -40.78 -8.48 5.98
N GLU A 463 -41.82 -8.35 6.80
CA GLU A 463 -41.90 -9.06 8.09
C GLU A 463 -41.90 -10.57 7.89
N LYS A 464 -42.64 -11.07 6.89
CA LYS A 464 -42.66 -12.49 6.53
C LYS A 464 -41.27 -12.98 6.13
N GLU A 465 -40.58 -12.28 5.23
CA GLU A 465 -39.21 -12.66 4.81
C GLU A 465 -38.23 -12.68 5.99
N ILE A 466 -38.31 -11.71 6.90
CA ILE A 466 -37.46 -11.63 8.10
C ILE A 466 -37.73 -12.82 9.04
N MET A 467 -39.01 -13.17 9.25
CA MET A 467 -39.42 -14.29 10.09
C MET A 467 -39.02 -15.64 9.48
N ASP A 468 -39.24 -15.83 8.18
CA ASP A 468 -38.89 -17.05 7.45
C ASP A 468 -37.37 -17.34 7.52
N MET A 469 -36.55 -16.30 7.56
CA MET A 469 -35.09 -16.41 7.70
C MET A 469 -34.60 -16.42 9.16
N ASN A 470 -35.48 -16.33 10.15
CA ASN A 470 -35.17 -16.27 11.58
C ASN A 470 -34.13 -15.18 11.93
N ILE A 471 -34.28 -13.99 11.35
CA ILE A 471 -33.32 -12.89 11.54
C ILE A 471 -33.69 -12.07 12.77
N SER A 472 -32.86 -12.16 13.81
CA SER A 472 -33.06 -11.46 15.09
C SER A 472 -32.30 -10.13 15.21
N GLY A 473 -31.46 -9.77 14.23
CA GLY A 473 -30.63 -8.58 14.32
C GLY A 473 -30.22 -7.99 12.97
N PHE A 474 -30.06 -6.67 12.94
CA PHE A 474 -29.74 -5.88 11.75
C PHE A 474 -28.37 -5.19 11.91
N PRO A 475 -27.62 -4.95 10.81
CA PRO A 475 -27.96 -5.33 9.44
C PRO A 475 -27.63 -6.78 9.08
N ARG A 476 -28.20 -7.26 7.97
CA ARG A 476 -27.81 -8.51 7.29
C ARG A 476 -27.67 -8.27 5.78
N ILE A 477 -26.85 -9.09 5.14
CA ILE A 477 -26.59 -9.02 3.70
C ILE A 477 -26.96 -10.38 3.09
N ILE A 478 -27.74 -10.35 2.02
CA ILE A 478 -27.98 -11.49 1.14
C ILE A 478 -27.28 -11.17 -0.18
N LEU A 479 -26.52 -12.13 -0.70
CA LEU A 479 -25.86 -12.06 -2.00
C LEU A 479 -26.36 -13.24 -2.84
N ASN A 480 -26.96 -12.98 -4.00
CA ASN A 480 -27.46 -13.99 -4.95
C ASN A 480 -28.20 -15.15 -4.26
N ASP A 481 -29.20 -14.81 -3.44
CA ASP A 481 -30.02 -15.77 -2.69
C ASP A 481 -29.29 -16.54 -1.58
N ARG A 482 -28.22 -15.97 -1.03
CA ARG A 482 -27.54 -16.52 0.15
C ARG A 482 -27.37 -15.48 1.24
N LEU A 483 -27.93 -15.76 2.42
CA LEU A 483 -27.73 -14.95 3.62
C LEU A 483 -26.32 -15.13 4.14
N LEU A 484 -25.53 -14.05 4.14
CA LEU A 484 -24.14 -14.08 4.55
C LEU A 484 -24.00 -14.02 6.07
N SER A 485 -23.00 -14.74 6.59
CA SER A 485 -22.55 -14.63 7.97
C SER A 485 -22.04 -13.21 8.29
N GLN A 486 -22.06 -12.85 9.58
CA GLN A 486 -21.61 -11.54 10.08
C GLN A 486 -20.12 -11.27 9.83
N ILE A 487 -19.35 -12.31 9.48
CA ILE A 487 -17.94 -12.15 9.10
C ILE A 487 -17.77 -11.31 7.82
N TYR A 488 -18.79 -11.22 6.95
CA TYR A 488 -18.73 -10.46 5.71
C TYR A 488 -19.13 -8.99 5.93
N THR A 489 -18.25 -8.09 5.51
CA THR A 489 -18.44 -6.64 5.58
C THR A 489 -18.74 -6.07 4.20
N PRO A 490 -19.35 -4.87 4.07
CA PRO A 490 -19.61 -4.25 2.77
C PRO A 490 -18.37 -4.11 1.87
N LYS A 491 -17.19 -3.94 2.46
CA LYS A 491 -15.92 -3.90 1.72
C LYS A 491 -15.51 -5.26 1.16
N ASP A 492 -15.85 -6.35 1.84
CA ASP A 492 -15.63 -7.69 1.30
C ASP A 492 -16.55 -7.94 0.10
N ILE A 493 -17.79 -7.44 0.17
CA ILE A 493 -18.81 -7.57 -0.88
C ILE A 493 -18.37 -6.85 -2.16
N GLU A 494 -17.73 -5.69 -2.07
CA GLU A 494 -17.13 -5.01 -3.23
C GLU A 494 -16.26 -5.96 -4.05
N PHE A 495 -15.35 -6.68 -3.40
CA PHE A 495 -14.46 -7.60 -4.09
C PHE A 495 -15.19 -8.80 -4.67
N ILE A 496 -16.17 -9.34 -3.95
CA ILE A 496 -16.94 -10.52 -4.38
C ILE A 496 -17.80 -10.18 -5.61
N ILE A 497 -18.48 -9.04 -5.64
CA ILE A 497 -19.27 -8.59 -6.79
C ILE A 497 -18.38 -8.51 -8.04
N ILE A 498 -17.18 -7.95 -7.91
CA ILE A 498 -16.27 -7.78 -9.04
C ILE A 498 -15.72 -9.13 -9.52
N ASP A 499 -15.52 -10.08 -8.61
CA ASP A 499 -15.11 -11.44 -8.98
C ASP A 499 -16.20 -12.20 -9.74
N GLU A 500 -17.48 -11.94 -9.48
CA GLU A 500 -18.63 -12.58 -10.13
C GLU A 500 -19.00 -11.98 -11.49
N ASN A 501 -18.79 -10.68 -11.66
CA ASN A 501 -19.12 -9.96 -12.90
C ASN A 501 -18.07 -10.12 -14.02
N ALA A 502 -17.08 -10.99 -13.84
CA ALA A 502 -15.90 -11.12 -14.70
C ALA A 502 -15.89 -12.35 -15.61
#